data_AF-A0A502BSE7-F1
#
_entry.id   AF-A0A502BSE7-F1
#
_cell.length_a   1.000
_cell.length_b   1.000
_cell.length_c   1.000
_cell.angle_alpha   90.00
_cell.angle_beta   90.00
_cell.angle_gamma   90.00
#
_symmetry.space_group_name_H-M   'P 1'
#
loop_
_entity.id
_entity.type
_entity.pdbx_description
1 polymer ?
#
loop_
_entity_poly.entity_id
_entity_poly.type
_entity_poly.pdbx_seq_one_letter_code
_entity_poly.pdbx_strand_id
1 'polypeptide(L)' 'MIDVALLSVIRRWHLRDKISIREIARRTKLSRNTITKYLASGETSPRYPHRKSPSQLDAYAAEL' A
#
# COMPACT_ATOMS: atom_id res chain seq x y z
N MET A 1 0.78 -7.61 6.25
CA MET A 1 0.25 -6.35 5.68
C MET A 1 0.87 -5.20 6.45
N ILE A 2 1.33 -4.15 5.77
CA ILE A 2 1.90 -2.95 6.42
C ILE A 2 0.76 -1.96 6.67
N ASP A 3 0.76 -1.33 7.85
CA ASP A 3 -0.22 -0.34 8.22
C ASP A 3 -0.03 0.98 7.45
N VAL A 4 -1.14 1.67 7.21
CA VAL A 4 -1.24 2.93 6.45
C VAL A 4 -0.44 4.04 7.13
N ALA A 5 -0.36 4.01 8.46
CA ALA A 5 0.46 4.94 9.24
C ALA A 5 1.96 4.76 8.97
N LEU A 6 2.43 3.52 8.85
CA LEU A 6 3.86 3.23 8.63
C LEU A 6 4.32 3.69 7.23
N LEU A 7 3.47 3.54 6.22
CA LEU A 7 3.74 4.04 4.86
C LEU A 7 3.87 5.57 4.82
N SER A 8 3.01 6.27 5.55
CA SER A 8 3.06 7.73 5.66
C SER A 8 4.37 8.22 6.29
N VAL A 9 4.88 7.50 7.30
CA VAL A 9 6.18 7.80 7.93
C VAL A 9 7.34 7.53 6.98
N ILE A 10 7.37 6.38 6.30
CA ILE A 10 8.41 6.02 5.32
C ILE A 10 8.52 7.07 4.20
N ARG A 11 7.38 7.53 3.68
CA ARG A 11 7.36 8.58 2.65
C ARG A 11 7.89 9.90 3.16
N ARG A 12 7.49 10.33 4.36
CA ARG A 12 7.98 11.58 4.96
C ARG A 12 9.49 11.55 5.08
N TRP A 13 10.02 10.45 5.62
CA TRP A 13 11.47 10.25 5.77
C TRP A 13 12.21 10.30 4.43
N HIS A 14 11.66 9.69 3.37
CA HIS A 14 12.33 9.67 2.07
C HIS A 14 12.21 11.00 1.29
N LEU A 15 10.99 11.57 1.23
CA LEU A 15 10.71 12.74 0.39
C LEU A 15 11.14 14.05 1.04
N ARG A 16 10.84 14.21 2.33
CA ARG A 16 11.09 15.45 3.09
C ARG A 16 12.45 15.42 3.77
N ASP A 17 12.69 14.38 4.57
CA ASP A 17 13.91 14.32 5.39
C ASP A 17 15.12 13.76 4.61
N LYS A 18 14.91 13.37 3.34
CA LYS A 18 15.92 12.83 2.41
C LYS A 18 16.74 11.67 3.01
N ILE A 19 16.12 10.91 3.90
CA ILE A 19 16.74 9.76 4.55
C ILE A 19 16.93 8.64 3.52
N SER A 20 18.10 7.99 3.57
CA SER A 20 18.42 6.88 2.67
C SER A 20 17.48 5.68 2.89
N ILE A 21 17.16 4.95 1.82
CA ILE A 21 16.33 3.73 1.91
C ILE A 21 16.93 2.71 2.88
N ARG A 22 18.27 2.66 2.99
CA ARG A 22 19.00 1.80 3.93
C ARG A 22 18.70 2.14 5.39
N GLU A 23 18.68 3.43 5.71
CA GLU A 23 18.39 3.93 7.06
C GLU A 23 16.92 3.65 7.44
N ILE A 24 15.99 3.86 6.50
CA ILE A 24 14.58 3.54 6.68
C ILE A 24 14.40 2.04 6.92
N ALA A 25 15.08 1.19 6.15
CA ALA A 25 15.04 -0.26 6.32
C ALA A 25 15.53 -0.70 7.71
N ARG A 26 16.58 -0.06 8.24
CA ARG A 26 17.11 -0.36 9.58
C ARG A 26 16.13 0.01 10.69
N ARG A 27 15.46 1.16 10.55
CA ARG A 27 14.49 1.67 11.54
C ARG A 27 13.17 0.91 11.54
N THR A 28 12.67 0.58 10.35
CA THR A 28 11.36 -0.08 10.17
C THR A 28 11.44 -1.61 10.22
N LYS A 29 12.65 -2.19 10.19
CA LYS A 29 12.90 -3.64 10.06
C LYS A 29 12.21 -4.27 8.84
N LEU A 30 11.97 -3.47 7.81
CA LEU A 30 11.44 -3.93 6.53
C LEU A 30 12.57 -4.17 5.53
N SER A 31 12.34 -5.08 4.59
CA SER A 31 13.29 -5.28 3.51
C SER A 31 13.39 -4.02 2.65
N ARG A 32 14.59 -3.74 2.12
CA ARG A 32 14.81 -2.63 1.19
C ARG A 32 13.88 -2.72 -0.03
N ASN A 33 13.64 -3.93 -0.54
CA ASN A 33 12.76 -4.19 -1.67
C ASN A 33 11.32 -3.77 -1.38
N THR A 34 10.85 -4.02 -0.15
CA THR A 34 9.53 -3.59 0.31
C THR A 34 9.42 -2.06 0.25
N ILE A 35 10.38 -1.34 0.82
CA ILE A 35 10.39 0.13 0.82
C ILE A 35 10.46 0.69 -0.60
N THR A 36 11.36 0.16 -1.46
CA THR A 36 11.49 0.60 -2.85
C THR A 36 10.21 0.37 -3.64
N LYS A 37 9.58 -0.80 -3.49
CA LYS A 37 8.31 -1.12 -4.17
C LYS A 37 7.20 -0.16 -3.74
N TYR A 38 7.11 0.16 -2.45
CA TYR A 38 6.09 1.09 -1.95
C TYR A 38 6.34 2.54 -2.35
N LEU A 39 7.59 3.01 -2.33
CA LEU A 39 7.94 4.35 -2.80
C LEU A 39 7.66 4.50 -4.31
N ALA A 40 7.93 3.47 -5.11
CA ALA A 40 7.65 3.47 -6.55
C ALA A 40 6.15 3.38 -6.85
N SER A 41 5.39 2.62 -6.06
CA SER A 41 3.97 2.39 -6.32
C SER A 41 3.09 3.64 -6.23
N GLY A 42 3.52 4.70 -5.55
CA GLY A 42 2.73 5.93 -5.42
C GLY A 42 1.40 5.77 -4.65
N GLU A 43 1.00 4.54 -4.32
CA GLU A 43 -0.23 4.22 -3.57
C GLU A 43 -0.08 4.54 -2.08
N THR A 44 -1.01 5.33 -1.56
CA THR A 44 -1.08 5.79 -0.17
C THR A 44 -1.85 4.84 0.74
N SER A 45 -2.64 3.94 0.15
CA SER A 45 -3.49 3.01 0.86
C SER A 45 -3.26 1.60 0.32
N PRO A 46 -3.19 0.56 1.17
CA PRO A 46 -3.28 -0.81 0.69
C PRO A 46 -4.59 -0.93 -0.10
N ARG A 47 -4.48 -1.09 -1.42
CA ARG A 47 -5.64 -1.29 -2.29
C ARG A 47 -6.19 -2.67 -1.98
N TYR A 48 -7.16 -2.73 -1.09
CA TYR A 48 -7.90 -3.96 -0.86
C TYR A 48 -8.57 -4.34 -2.19
N PRO A 49 -8.44 -5.59 -2.66
CA PRO A 49 -9.18 -6.02 -3.83
C PRO A 49 -10.66 -5.76 -3.58
N HIS A 50 -11.37 -5.25 -4.59
CA HIS A 50 -12.82 -5.08 -4.50
C HIS A 50 -13.42 -6.42 -4.03
N ARG A 51 -14.11 -6.40 -2.88
CA ARG A 51 -14.91 -7.54 -2.47
C ARG A 51 -15.94 -7.77 -3.57
N LYS A 52 -15.81 -8.88 -4.30
CA LYS A 52 -16.94 -9.42 -5.06
C LYS A 52 -17.89 -10.00 -4.03
N SER A 53 -18.77 -9.17 -3.48
CA SER A 53 -19.95 -9.65 -2.77
C SER A 53 -20.93 -10.13 -3.85
N PRO A 54 -21.17 -11.44 -4.01
CA PRO A 54 -22.25 -11.89 -4.90
C PRO A 54 -23.54 -11.30 -4.36
N SER A 55 -24.16 -10.40 -5.12
CA SER A 55 -25.46 -9.86 -4.76
C SER A 55 -26.52 -10.88 -5.20
N GLN A 56 -27.59 -11.05 -4.41
CA GLN A 56 -28.69 -11.94 -4.82
C GLN A 56 -29.36 -11.47 -6.13
N LEU A 57 -29.13 -10.22 -6.53
CA LEU A 57 -29.63 -9.61 -7.75
C LEU A 57 -28.74 -9.88 -8.97
N ASP A 58 -27.50 -10.37 -8.78
CA ASP A 58 -26.58 -10.67 -9.89
C ASP A 58 -27.12 -11.81 -10.77
N ALA A 59 -27.99 -12.67 -10.22
CA ALA A 59 -28.65 -13.75 -10.96
C ALA A 59 -29.69 -13.26 -11.98
N TYR A 60 -30.18 -12.02 -11.84
CA TYR A 60 -31.26 -11.46 -12.67
C TYR A 60 -30.76 -10.38 -13.64
N ALA A 61 -29.46 -10.10 -13.68
CA ALA A 61 -28.88 -9.01 -14.48
C ALA A 61 -28.87 -9.27 -16.01
N ALA A 62 -29.20 -10.49 -16.45
CA ALA A 62 -29.16 -10.90 -17.86
C ALA A 62 -30.51 -10.77 -18.59
N GLU A 63 -31.58 -10.29 -17.93
CA GLU A 63 -32.94 -10.24 -18.49
C GLU A 63 -33.45 -8.83 -18.89
N LEU A 64 -32.57 -7.86 -19.14
CA LEU A 64 -32.96 -6.52 -19.65
C LEU A 64 -32.45 -6.26 -21.08
#